data_AF-A0A9X2WEJ5-F1
#
_entry.id   AF-A0A9X2WEJ5-F1
#
_cell.length_a   1.000
_cell.length_b   1.000
_cell.length_c   1.000
_cell.angle_alpha   90.00
_cell.angle_beta   90.00
_cell.angle_gamma   90.00
#
_symmetry.space_group_name_H-M   'P 1'
#
loop_
_entity.id
_entity.type
_entity.pdbx_description
1 polymer ?
#
loop_
_entity_poly.entity_id
_entity_poly.type
_entity_poly.pdbx_seq_one_letter_code
_entity_poly.pdbx_strand_id
1 'polypeptide(L)'
;MKLPQEDFCQALCVSPVLKYENHGCPGIKEGMELLRGSQQAIHDRETFFKLQIVFWMLAAIDGHAKNFSLFIEPDSAFRMTPIHDVLSAYPLMRANSLPAAKAKMAMSVKGKAGITIGNVSNCVIL
;
A
#
# COMPACT_ATOMS: atom_id res chain seq x y z
N MET A 1 9.05 -20.33 -17.01
CA MET A 1 10.15 -19.64 -16.29
C MET A 1 9.53 -18.84 -15.15
N LYS A 2 10.09 -18.90 -13.93
CA LYS A 2 9.60 -18.09 -12.79
C LYS A 2 10.48 -16.84 -12.69
N LEU A 3 9.87 -15.68 -12.52
CA LEU A 3 10.57 -14.42 -12.22
C LEU A 3 10.73 -14.30 -10.70
N PRO A 4 11.94 -14.07 -10.17
CA PRO A 4 12.14 -13.79 -8.76
C PRO A 4 11.36 -12.53 -8.33
N GLN A 5 10.75 -12.59 -7.14
CA GLN A 5 9.89 -11.53 -6.60
C GLN A 5 10.12 -11.37 -5.10
N GLU A 6 10.07 -10.14 -4.63
CA GLU A 6 10.16 -9.79 -3.21
C GLU A 6 9.13 -8.70 -2.85
N ASP A 7 8.63 -8.70 -1.62
CA ASP A 7 7.71 -7.65 -1.13
C ASP A 7 8.48 -6.42 -0.61
N PHE A 8 7.78 -5.29 -0.41
CA PHE A 8 8.45 -4.06 0.07
C PHE A 8 9.05 -4.20 1.48
N CYS A 9 8.50 -5.07 2.34
CA CYS A 9 9.09 -5.30 3.65
C CYS A 9 10.45 -5.96 3.50
N GLN A 10 10.58 -6.97 2.64
CA GLN A 10 11.85 -7.64 2.34
C GLN A 10 12.85 -6.68 1.70
N ALA A 11 12.42 -5.93 0.69
CA ALA A 11 13.28 -4.96 -0.01
C ALA A 11 13.83 -3.86 0.92
N LEU A 12 13.10 -3.53 1.99
CA LEU A 12 13.49 -2.54 2.99
C LEU A 12 14.06 -3.16 4.28
N CYS A 13 14.34 -4.46 4.28
CA CYS A 13 14.86 -5.21 5.43
C CYS A 13 13.99 -5.10 6.70
N VAL A 14 12.67 -4.99 6.54
CA VAL A 14 11.69 -4.92 7.62
C VAL A 14 11.06 -6.29 7.86
N SER A 15 10.92 -6.67 9.13
CA SER A 15 10.28 -7.94 9.51
C SER A 15 8.84 -8.02 9.01
N PRO A 16 8.43 -9.15 8.39
CA PRO A 16 7.08 -9.33 7.86
C PRO A 16 5.99 -9.42 8.95
N VAL A 17 6.39 -9.55 10.22
CA VAL A 17 5.47 -9.51 11.38
C VAL A 17 4.92 -8.09 11.56
N LEU A 18 5.67 -7.08 11.13
CA LEU A 18 5.30 -5.67 11.19
C LEU A 18 4.55 -5.33 9.90
N LYS A 19 3.29 -5.77 9.82
CA LYS A 19 2.44 -5.59 8.62
C LYS A 19 1.82 -4.20 8.49
N TYR A 20 1.67 -3.46 9.59
CA TYR A 20 1.04 -2.14 9.59
C TYR A 20 2.06 -1.06 9.87
N GLU A 21 1.91 0.13 9.28
CA GLU A 21 2.84 1.24 9.48
C GLU A 21 3.01 1.60 10.97
N ASN A 22 1.92 1.54 11.74
CA ASN A 22 1.95 1.73 13.20
C ASN A 22 2.84 0.74 13.95
N HIS A 23 3.17 -0.40 13.33
CA HIS A 23 4.04 -1.42 13.89
C HIS A 23 5.46 -1.33 13.30
N GLY A 24 5.79 -0.32 12.49
CA GLY A 24 7.09 -0.15 11.84
C GLY A 24 7.19 -0.71 10.42
N CYS A 25 6.05 -1.02 9.78
CA CYS A 25 6.00 -1.36 8.36
C CYS A 25 6.33 -0.12 7.50
N PRO A 26 6.97 -0.27 6.32
CA PRO A 26 7.19 0.83 5.40
C PRO A 26 5.89 1.55 5.02
N GLY A 27 5.88 2.89 5.12
CA GLY A 27 4.76 3.72 4.70
C GLY A 27 4.90 4.19 3.25
N ILE A 28 4.04 5.12 2.85
CA ILE A 28 4.05 5.69 1.49
C ILE A 28 5.40 6.34 1.18
N LYS A 29 6.02 7.01 2.17
CA LYS A 29 7.29 7.72 1.97
C LYS A 29 8.43 6.75 1.64
N GLU A 30 8.56 5.69 2.42
CA GLU A 30 9.60 4.66 2.25
C GLU A 30 9.40 3.91 0.93
N GLY A 31 8.15 3.57 0.57
CA GLY A 31 7.84 2.98 -0.73
C GLY A 31 8.16 3.91 -1.90
N MET A 32 7.84 5.21 -1.79
CA MET A 32 8.17 6.20 -2.82
C MET A 32 9.67 6.42 -2.99
N GLU A 33 10.45 6.28 -1.91
CA GLU A 33 11.92 6.37 -1.96
C GLU A 33 12.53 5.10 -2.57
N LEU A 34 12.06 3.91 -2.17
CA LEU A 34 12.44 2.62 -2.75
C LEU A 34 12.26 2.62 -4.28
N LEU A 35 11.09 3.07 -4.74
CA LEU A 35 10.74 3.09 -6.16
C LEU A 35 11.55 4.11 -7.00
N ARG A 36 12.39 4.95 -6.38
CA ARG A 36 13.34 5.80 -7.13
C ARG A 36 14.43 4.97 -7.81
N GLY A 37 14.75 3.79 -7.26
CA GLY A 37 15.72 2.85 -7.83
C GLY A 37 15.15 1.92 -8.91
N SER A 38 13.85 1.98 -9.18
CA SER A 38 13.22 1.12 -10.19
C SER A 38 13.68 1.49 -11.61
N GLN A 39 13.80 0.48 -12.48
CA GLN A 39 13.98 0.66 -13.93
C GLN A 39 12.87 1.50 -14.57
N GLN A 40 11.68 1.52 -13.96
CA GLN A 40 10.53 2.31 -14.38
C GLN A 40 10.10 3.30 -13.30
N ALA A 41 11.07 3.94 -12.62
CA ALA A 41 10.83 4.78 -11.44
C ALA A 41 9.67 5.77 -11.54
N ILE A 42 9.49 6.47 -12.68
CA ILE A 42 8.38 7.42 -12.86
C ILE A 42 7.04 6.67 -12.86
N HIS A 43 6.92 5.64 -13.71
CA HIS A 43 5.70 4.86 -13.87
C HIS A 43 5.29 4.13 -12.58
N ASP A 44 6.26 3.52 -11.90
CA ASP A 44 6.01 2.76 -10.69
C ASP A 44 5.56 3.68 -9.55
N ARG A 45 6.20 4.85 -9.40
CA ARG A 45 5.81 5.85 -8.38
C ARG A 45 4.43 6.44 -8.65
N GLU A 46 4.12 6.72 -9.92
CA GLU A 46 2.77 7.18 -10.30
C GLU A 46 1.71 6.12 -9.99
N THR A 47 1.98 4.86 -10.35
CA THR A 47 1.06 3.75 -10.12
C THR A 47 0.87 3.51 -8.63
N PHE A 48 1.95 3.47 -7.86
CA PHE A 48 1.92 3.33 -6.41
C PHE A 48 1.12 4.46 -5.75
N PHE A 49 1.30 5.71 -6.18
CA PHE A 49 0.54 6.85 -5.64
C PHE A 49 -0.95 6.79 -6.01
N LYS A 50 -1.28 6.48 -7.28
CA LYS A 50 -2.67 6.31 -7.73
C LYS A 50 -3.39 5.23 -6.92
N LEU A 51 -2.69 4.15 -6.56
CA LEU A 51 -3.26 3.09 -5.74
C LEU A 51 -3.63 3.51 -4.32
N GLN A 52 -2.88 4.45 -3.71
CA GLN A 52 -3.26 4.96 -2.39
C GLN A 52 -4.63 5.65 -2.45
N ILE A 53 -4.92 6.33 -3.57
CA ILE A 53 -6.22 6.96 -3.83
C ILE A 53 -7.29 5.88 -4.07
N VAL A 54 -6.97 4.85 -4.85
CA VAL A 54 -7.89 3.72 -5.10
C VAL A 54 -8.23 2.97 -3.82
N PHE A 55 -7.25 2.69 -2.96
CA PHE A 55 -7.48 2.07 -1.67
C PHE A 55 -8.37 2.92 -0.76
N TRP A 56 -8.19 4.23 -0.79
CA TRP A 56 -9.07 5.14 -0.08
C TRP A 56 -10.51 5.09 -0.63
N MET A 57 -10.69 5.17 -1.96
CA MET A 57 -12.02 5.14 -2.60
C MET A 57 -12.76 3.82 -2.35
N LEU A 58 -12.04 2.69 -2.35
CA LEU A 58 -12.61 1.36 -2.15
C LEU A 58 -12.81 0.97 -0.69
N ALA A 59 -12.46 1.85 0.27
CA ALA A 59 -12.34 1.48 1.67
C ALA A 59 -11.49 0.20 1.85
N ALA A 60 -10.39 0.09 1.09
CA ALA A 60 -9.49 -1.05 1.15
C ALA A 60 -8.56 -0.90 2.36
N ILE A 61 -8.86 -1.64 3.43
CA ILE A 61 -8.20 -1.50 4.73
C ILE A 61 -6.87 -2.27 4.85
N ASP A 62 -6.55 -3.12 3.86
CA ASP A 62 -5.40 -4.04 3.91
C ASP A 62 -4.25 -3.64 2.95
N GLY A 63 -4.25 -2.39 2.47
CA GLY A 63 -3.25 -1.87 1.52
C GLY A 63 -1.86 -1.61 2.13
N HIS A 64 -1.27 -2.59 2.82
CA HIS A 64 0.02 -2.46 3.49
C HIS A 64 1.22 -2.83 2.59
N ALA A 65 2.44 -2.58 3.06
CA ALA A 65 3.67 -2.74 2.27
C ALA A 65 3.85 -4.15 1.67
N LYS A 66 3.31 -5.20 2.31
CA LYS A 66 3.37 -6.55 1.77
C LYS A 66 2.53 -6.79 0.51
N ASN A 67 1.56 -5.94 0.21
CA ASN A 67 0.70 -6.05 -0.98
C ASN A 67 1.36 -5.41 -2.21
N PHE A 68 2.59 -4.92 -2.04
CA PHE A 68 3.41 -4.37 -3.09
C PHE A 68 4.67 -5.22 -3.22
N SER A 69 4.93 -5.69 -4.44
CA SER A 69 6.09 -6.53 -4.74
C SER A 69 6.88 -5.99 -5.92
N LEU A 70 8.14 -6.37 -5.97
CA LEU A 70 9.10 -6.03 -7.00
C LEU A 70 9.52 -7.30 -7.74
N PHE A 71 9.63 -7.22 -9.07
CA PHE A 71 10.41 -8.19 -9.83
C PHE A 71 11.89 -7.88 -9.65
N ILE A 72 12.68 -8.90 -9.35
CA ILE A 72 14.14 -8.79 -9.35
C ILE A 72 14.64 -9.19 -10.73
N GLU A 73 15.34 -8.27 -11.36
CA GLU A 73 15.91 -8.39 -12.70
C GLU A 73 17.45 -8.57 -12.59
N PRO A 74 18.13 -8.95 -13.67
CA PRO A 74 19.60 -9.03 -13.68
C PRO A 74 20.27 -7.72 -13.24
N ASP A 75 21.53 -7.80 -12.84
CA ASP A 75 22.35 -6.63 -12.46
C ASP A 75 21.78 -5.80 -11.30
N SER A 76 21.09 -6.46 -10.36
CA SER A 76 20.42 -5.83 -9.21
C SER A 76 19.35 -4.81 -9.60
N ALA A 77 18.86 -4.88 -10.85
CA ALA A 77 17.74 -4.09 -11.31
C ALA A 77 16.43 -4.62 -10.73
N PHE A 78 15.43 -3.74 -10.63
CA PHE A 78 14.09 -4.14 -10.23
C PHE A 78 13.04 -3.21 -10.82
N ARG A 79 11.80 -3.70 -10.85
CA ARG A 79 10.60 -2.91 -11.17
C ARG A 79 9.39 -3.43 -10.43
N MET A 80 8.36 -2.62 -10.31
CA MET A 80 7.14 -3.03 -9.61
C MET A 80 6.40 -4.14 -10.37
N THR A 81 5.84 -5.07 -9.61
CA THR A 81 4.93 -6.11 -10.12
C THR A 81 3.54 -5.54 -10.42
N PRO A 82 2.71 -6.23 -11.22
CA PRO A 82 1.29 -5.92 -11.29
C PRO A 82 0.62 -5.94 -9.92
N ILE A 83 -0.38 -5.08 -9.78
CA ILE A 83 -1.09 -4.89 -8.51
C ILE A 83 -1.94 -6.10 -8.19
N HIS A 84 -1.93 -6.49 -6.93
CA HIS A 84 -2.65 -7.62 -6.38
C HIS A 84 -3.20 -7.26 -4.99
N ASP A 85 -4.01 -8.16 -4.41
CA ASP A 85 -4.55 -8.04 -3.05
C ASP A 85 -5.25 -6.70 -2.77
N VAL A 86 -6.08 -6.28 -3.74
CA VAL A 86 -7.00 -5.14 -3.62
C VAL A 86 -8.38 -5.66 -3.25
N LEU A 87 -8.81 -5.41 -2.02
CA LEU A 87 -10.11 -5.83 -1.51
C LEU A 87 -10.86 -4.65 -0.89
N SER A 88 -12.13 -4.48 -1.28
CA SER A 88 -12.99 -3.44 -0.73
C SER A 88 -13.66 -3.92 0.57
N ALA A 89 -13.69 -3.06 1.60
CA ALA A 89 -14.42 -3.34 2.83
C ALA A 89 -15.93 -3.00 2.77
N TYR A 90 -16.44 -2.39 1.68
CA TYR A 90 -17.86 -2.00 1.59
C TYR A 90 -18.85 -3.14 1.81
N PRO A 91 -18.64 -4.36 1.26
CA PRO A 91 -19.55 -5.47 1.53
C PRO A 91 -19.67 -5.80 3.03
N LEU A 92 -18.54 -5.72 3.76
CA LEU A 92 -18.50 -5.97 5.21
C LEU A 92 -19.14 -4.84 6.01
N MET A 93 -18.98 -3.60 5.55
CA MET A 93 -19.63 -2.43 6.15
C MET A 93 -21.15 -2.50 5.95
N ARG A 94 -21.62 -2.84 4.75
CA ARG A 94 -23.06 -3.01 4.45
C ARG A 94 -23.69 -4.15 5.25
N ALA A 95 -22.94 -5.21 5.51
CA ALA A 95 -23.35 -6.33 6.35
C ALA A 95 -23.25 -6.05 7.87
N ASN A 96 -22.94 -4.81 8.28
CA ASN A 96 -22.69 -4.40 9.68
C ASN A 96 -21.61 -5.23 10.42
N SER A 97 -20.78 -5.96 9.67
CA SER A 97 -19.71 -6.79 10.22
C SER A 97 -18.42 -5.99 10.47
N LEU A 98 -18.30 -4.81 9.84
CA LEU A 98 -17.21 -3.86 10.09
C LEU A 98 -17.80 -2.46 10.35
N PRO A 99 -17.67 -1.91 11.56
CA PRO A 99 -18.05 -0.53 11.83
C PRO A 99 -17.20 0.44 11.00
N ALA A 100 -17.84 1.42 10.35
CA ALA A 100 -17.15 2.41 9.50
C ALA A 100 -15.98 3.12 10.22
N ALA A 101 -16.13 3.42 11.52
CA ALA A 101 -15.08 4.03 12.34
C ALA A 101 -13.81 3.17 12.51
N LYS A 102 -13.90 1.86 12.27
CA LYS A 102 -12.76 0.93 12.28
C LYS A 102 -12.13 0.74 10.91
N ALA A 103 -12.78 1.22 9.85
CA ALA A 103 -12.22 1.19 8.52
C ALA A 103 -11.20 2.34 8.39
N LYS A 104 -9.92 1.98 8.38
CA LYS A 104 -8.79 2.90 8.32
C LYS A 104 -7.82 2.43 7.24
N MET A 105 -7.14 3.38 6.61
CA MET A 105 -6.06 3.07 5.66
C MET A 105 -4.92 2.33 6.37
N ALA A 106 -4.23 1.43 5.66
CA ALA A 106 -3.08 0.72 6.21
C ALA A 106 -1.81 1.58 6.26
N MET A 107 -1.68 2.53 5.33
CA MET A 107 -0.63 3.54 5.30
C MET A 107 -1.19 4.94 5.60
N SER A 108 -0.40 5.75 6.30
CA SER A 108 -0.72 7.09 6.71
C SER A 108 -0.49 8.10 5.59
N VAL A 109 -1.30 9.16 5.58
CA VAL A 109 -1.15 10.29 4.65
C VAL A 109 -0.80 11.53 5.46
N LYS A 110 0.15 12.32 4.95
CA LYS A 110 0.53 13.58 5.59
C LYS A 110 -0.44 14.69 5.16
N GLY A 111 -1.18 15.23 6.13
CA GLY A 111 -2.06 16.40 5.96
C GLY A 111 -1.47 17.66 6.59
N LYS A 112 -2.21 18.79 6.47
CA LYS A 112 -1.82 20.08 7.09
C LYS A 112 -1.65 20.02 8.61
N ALA A 113 -2.35 19.10 9.28
CA ALA A 113 -2.30 18.92 10.73
C ALA A 113 -1.27 17.87 11.21
N GLY A 114 -0.49 17.28 10.30
CA GLY A 114 0.48 16.22 10.62
C GLY A 114 0.22 14.92 9.85
N ILE A 115 0.89 13.84 10.26
CA ILE A 115 0.71 12.50 9.69
C ILE A 115 -0.54 11.87 10.31
N THR A 116 -1.46 11.38 9.48
CA THR A 116 -2.72 10.79 9.98
C THR A 116 -3.08 9.56 9.16
N ILE A 117 -3.55 8.52 9.84
CA ILE A 117 -4.18 7.39 9.16
C ILE A 117 -5.56 7.84 8.72
N GLY A 118 -5.78 7.91 7.40
CA GLY A 118 -7.05 8.33 6.83
C GLY A 118 -8.19 7.43 7.29
N ASN A 119 -9.22 8.03 7.87
CA ASN A 119 -10.46 7.33 8.16
C ASN A 119 -11.27 7.22 6.86
N VAL A 120 -11.62 6.01 6.44
CA VAL A 120 -12.45 5.81 5.24
C VAL A 120 -13.95 5.97 5.54
N SER A 121 -14.33 6.28 6.79
CA SER A 121 -15.71 6.63 7.18
C SER A 121 -16.33 7.77 6.37
N ASN A 122 -15.51 8.70 5.84
CA ASN A 122 -16.00 9.81 5.02
C ASN A 122 -16.08 9.46 3.53
N CYS A 123 -15.85 8.20 3.15
CA CYS A 123 -16.06 7.72 1.80
C CYS A 123 -17.55 7.47 1.57
N VAL A 124 -18.30 8.55 1.38
CA VAL A 124 -19.67 8.50 0.89
C VAL A 124 -19.58 8.25 -0.61
N ILE A 125 -19.74 6.99 -1.03
CA ILE A 125 -20.12 6.70 -2.41
C ILE A 125 -21.58 7.17 -2.54
N LEU A 126 -21.82 8.13 -3.43
CA LEU A 126 -23.16 8.56 -3.83
C LEU A 126 -24.02 7.35 -4.26
#